data_AF-A0A9X2B8F5-F1
#
_entry.id   AF-A0A9X2B8F5-F1
#
_cell.length_a   1.000
_cell.length_b   1.000
_cell.length_c   1.000
_cell.angle_alpha   90.00
_cell.angle_beta   90.00
_cell.angle_gamma   90.00
#
_symmetry.space_group_name_H-M   'P 1'
#
loop_
_entity.id
_entity.type
_entity.pdbx_description
1 polymer ?
#
loop_
_entity_poly.entity_id
_entity_poly.type
_entity_poly.pdbx_seq_one_letter_code
_entity_poly.pdbx_strand_id
1 'polypeptide(L)'
;MLKKIFIYIIGTTIFFKLVNRYGLLNVLFFGTLIIFSVVACTLWGFGKIINNDSEEIWAKSKIRDSIYLDDHYFQDTASKGLFVRRLIRPVMAADIDAMHIDQWKKDKLKLNLDTNAKPKLIYAKLVFSPDSALKYRDAFVGTIAKKDSTQDYDVVVWNRFIINPNLKICREIEPDTIPKGYMLANNDYYITANLVSLSEPETITKLRKQKIDRSGSDINISNKKHKRKRHL
;
A
#
# COMPACT_ATOMS: atom_id res chain seq x y z
N MET A 1 -29.51 14.42 -27.42
CA MET A 1 -28.75 15.42 -28.21
C MET A 1 -29.12 16.87 -27.85
N LEU A 2 -30.41 17.23 -27.81
CA LEU A 2 -30.90 18.59 -27.47
C LEU A 2 -30.36 19.21 -26.17
N LYS A 3 -30.22 18.44 -25.08
CA LYS A 3 -29.70 18.96 -23.80
C LYS A 3 -28.27 19.52 -23.88
N LYS A 4 -27.41 18.96 -24.72
CA LYS A 4 -26.02 19.45 -24.88
C LYS A 4 -25.96 20.78 -25.64
N ILE A 5 -26.84 20.96 -26.64
CA ILE A 5 -26.92 22.17 -27.45
C ILE A 5 -27.42 23.36 -26.61
N PHE A 6 -28.45 23.13 -25.77
CA PHE A 6 -29.00 24.17 -24.91
C PHE A 6 -28.00 24.70 -23.87
N ILE A 7 -27.21 23.80 -23.25
CA ILE A 7 -26.15 24.17 -22.29
C ILE A 7 -25.06 25.01 -22.98
N TYR A 8 -24.69 24.65 -24.21
CA TYR A 8 -23.68 25.38 -24.97
C TYR A 8 -24.11 26.82 -25.30
N ILE A 9 -25.35 27.02 -25.75
CA ILE A 9 -25.88 28.35 -26.10
C ILE A 9 -25.97 29.27 -24.88
N ILE A 10 -26.36 28.74 -23.72
CA ILE A 10 -26.38 29.51 -22.48
C ILE A 10 -24.96 29.90 -22.07
N GLY A 11 -24.02 28.96 -22.14
CA GLY A 11 -22.61 29.19 -21.80
C GLY A 11 -21.97 30.30 -22.65
N THR A 12 -22.18 30.28 -23.97
CA THR A 12 -21.61 31.29 -24.87
C THR A 12 -22.24 32.67 -24.64
N THR A 13 -23.55 32.74 -24.40
CA THR A 13 -24.25 34.01 -24.14
C THR A 13 -23.76 34.68 -22.84
N ILE A 14 -23.54 33.89 -21.78
CA ILE A 14 -23.00 34.38 -20.51
C ILE A 14 -21.55 34.84 -20.69
N PHE A 15 -20.73 34.06 -21.43
CA PHE A 15 -19.35 34.42 -21.71
C PHE A 15 -19.23 35.76 -22.44
N PHE A 16 -19.99 35.97 -23.52
CA PHE A 16 -19.99 37.24 -24.25
C PHE A 16 -20.41 38.43 -23.38
N LYS A 17 -21.41 38.27 -22.52
CA LYS A 17 -21.82 39.32 -21.57
C LYS A 17 -20.71 39.65 -20.57
N LEU A 18 -19.97 38.66 -20.09
CA LEU A 18 -18.85 38.86 -19.17
C LEU A 18 -17.67 39.55 -19.85
N VAL A 19 -17.32 39.13 -21.07
CA VAL A 19 -16.22 39.73 -21.86
C VAL A 19 -16.51 41.19 -22.15
N ASN A 20 -17.75 41.52 -22.54
CA ASN A 20 -18.14 42.89 -22.85
C ASN A 20 -18.12 43.80 -21.60
N ARG A 21 -18.36 43.23 -20.41
CA ARG A 21 -18.42 44.00 -19.15
C ARG A 21 -17.07 44.18 -18.47
N TYR A 22 -16.19 43.17 -18.54
CA TYR A 22 -14.95 43.15 -17.76
C TYR A 22 -13.68 43.11 -18.62
N GLY A 23 -13.81 42.95 -19.94
CA GLY A 23 -12.69 42.74 -20.85
C GLY A 23 -12.23 41.28 -20.90
N LEU A 24 -11.77 40.85 -22.08
CA LEU A 24 -11.40 39.46 -22.35
C LEU A 24 -10.29 38.94 -21.42
N LEU A 25 -9.27 39.77 -21.16
CA LEU A 25 -8.13 39.43 -20.29
C LEU A 25 -8.56 39.14 -18.85
N ASN A 26 -9.48 39.94 -18.30
CA ASN A 26 -9.98 39.72 -16.93
C ASN A 26 -10.84 38.46 -16.85
N VAL A 27 -11.70 38.22 -17.84
CA VAL A 27 -12.53 37.00 -17.88
C VAL A 27 -11.67 35.75 -17.98
N LEU A 28 -10.62 35.77 -18.80
CA LEU A 28 -9.67 34.65 -18.90
C LEU A 28 -8.90 34.46 -17.59
N PHE A 29 -8.43 35.54 -16.94
CA PHE A 29 -7.71 35.48 -15.67
C PHE A 29 -8.56 34.91 -14.53
N PHE A 30 -9.80 35.38 -14.35
CA PHE A 30 -10.69 34.83 -13.33
C PHE A 30 -11.12 33.40 -13.65
N GLY A 31 -11.32 33.08 -14.93
CA GLY A 31 -11.61 31.71 -15.38
C GLY A 31 -10.50 30.74 -15.01
N THR A 32 -9.23 31.08 -15.26
CA THR A 32 -8.08 30.23 -14.89
C THR A 32 -7.92 30.12 -13.38
N LEU A 33 -8.16 31.21 -12.62
CA LEU A 33 -8.08 31.20 -11.15
C LEU A 33 -9.13 30.29 -10.51
N ILE A 34 -10.37 30.29 -11.04
CA ILE A 34 -11.42 29.37 -10.61
C ILE A 34 -11.03 27.92 -10.91
N ILE A 35 -10.53 27.63 -12.12
CA ILE A 35 -10.09 26.28 -12.47
C ILE A 35 -8.97 25.82 -11.54
N PHE A 36 -7.97 26.68 -11.28
CA PHE A 36 -6.87 26.36 -10.38
C PHE A 36 -7.35 26.11 -8.94
N SER A 37 -8.30 26.92 -8.46
CA SER A 37 -8.91 26.74 -7.14
C SER A 37 -9.68 25.41 -7.05
N VAL A 38 -10.45 25.05 -8.08
CA VAL A 38 -11.19 23.77 -8.10
C VAL A 38 -10.21 22.60 -8.10
N VAL A 39 -9.16 22.65 -8.92
CA VAL A 39 -8.11 21.62 -8.97
C VAL A 39 -7.38 21.51 -7.62
N ALA A 40 -7.04 22.63 -6.99
CA ALA A 40 -6.40 22.63 -5.68
C ALA A 40 -7.33 22.05 -4.59
N CYS A 41 -8.61 22.41 -4.59
CA CYS A 41 -9.60 21.88 -3.65
C CYS A 41 -9.83 20.37 -3.84
N THR A 42 -9.91 19.88 -5.08
CA THR A 42 -10.07 18.45 -5.34
C THR A 42 -8.82 17.68 -4.91
N LEU A 43 -7.62 18.14 -5.27
CA LEU A 43 -6.36 17.53 -4.84
C LEU A 43 -6.22 17.49 -3.31
N TRP A 44 -6.57 18.58 -2.62
CA TRP A 44 -6.56 18.64 -1.16
C TRP A 44 -7.58 17.68 -0.53
N GLY A 45 -8.80 17.60 -1.09
CA GLY A 45 -9.83 16.67 -0.65
C GLY A 45 -9.42 15.20 -0.77
N PHE A 46 -8.82 14.81 -1.91
CA PHE A 46 -8.31 13.46 -2.12
C PHE A 46 -7.17 13.11 -1.15
N GLY A 47 -6.24 14.04 -0.89
CA GLY A 47 -5.16 13.83 0.07
C GLY A 47 -5.67 13.59 1.50
N LYS A 48 -6.75 14.28 1.90
CA LYS A 48 -7.35 14.11 3.22
C LYS A 48 -8.01 12.74 3.41
N ILE A 49 -8.69 12.22 2.38
CA ILE A 49 -9.35 10.90 2.43
C ILE A 49 -8.32 9.79 2.67
N ILE A 50 -7.22 9.78 1.90
CA ILE A 50 -6.18 8.73 2.00
C ILE A 50 -5.48 8.77 3.36
N ASN A 51 -5.24 9.97 3.92
CA ASN A 51 -4.59 10.11 5.21
C ASN A 51 -5.50 9.70 6.38
N ASN A 52 -6.81 9.95 6.28
CA ASN A 52 -7.77 9.58 7.32
C ASN A 52 -7.85 8.06 7.51
N ASP A 53 -7.89 7.29 6.42
CA ASP A 53 -7.97 5.81 6.50
C ASP A 53 -6.71 5.23 7.17
N SER A 54 -5.53 5.79 6.83
CA SER A 54 -4.25 5.42 7.44
C SER A 54 -4.23 5.71 8.94
N GLU A 55 -4.68 6.89 9.35
CA GLU A 55 -4.74 7.31 10.75
C GLU A 55 -5.76 6.50 11.54
N GLU A 56 -6.91 6.17 10.96
CA GLU A 56 -7.94 5.37 11.61
C GLU A 56 -7.48 3.93 11.86
N ILE A 57 -6.95 3.26 10.84
CA ILE A 57 -6.42 1.89 10.97
C ILE A 57 -5.26 1.88 11.97
N TRP A 58 -4.36 2.86 11.86
CA TRP A 58 -3.24 2.99 12.80
C TRP A 58 -3.72 3.26 14.22
N ALA A 59 -4.66 4.16 14.46
CA ALA A 59 -5.14 4.49 15.80
C ALA A 59 -5.85 3.31 16.47
N LYS A 60 -6.66 2.56 15.72
CA LYS A 60 -7.42 1.41 16.23
C LYS A 60 -6.55 0.18 16.52
N SER A 61 -5.40 0.05 15.85
CA SER A 61 -4.55 -1.12 15.98
C SER A 61 -3.69 -1.13 17.25
N LYS A 62 -3.46 -2.34 17.77
CA LYS A 62 -2.59 -2.63 18.92
C LYS A 62 -1.43 -3.52 18.51
N ILE A 63 -0.38 -3.50 19.32
CA ILE A 63 0.73 -4.44 19.19
C ILE A 63 0.19 -5.86 19.40
N ARG A 64 0.65 -6.79 18.57
CA ARG A 64 0.19 -8.19 18.40
C ARG A 64 -1.12 -8.38 17.65
N ASP A 65 -1.79 -7.32 17.22
CA ASP A 65 -2.96 -7.48 16.35
C ASP A 65 -2.56 -8.12 15.01
N SER A 66 -3.46 -8.94 14.50
CA SER A 66 -3.35 -9.51 13.16
C SER A 66 -3.74 -8.47 12.13
N ILE A 67 -3.00 -8.43 11.04
CA ILE A 67 -3.30 -7.60 9.86
C ILE A 67 -3.49 -8.48 8.63
N TYR A 68 -4.34 -8.03 7.73
CA TYR A 68 -4.79 -8.77 6.55
C TYR A 68 -4.63 -7.94 5.29
N LEU A 69 -4.54 -8.62 4.14
CA LEU A 69 -4.75 -7.97 2.85
C LEU A 69 -6.17 -7.43 2.79
N ASP A 70 -6.32 -6.20 2.35
CA ASP A 70 -7.64 -5.58 2.18
C ASP A 70 -8.37 -6.14 0.94
N ASP A 71 -9.70 -6.05 0.90
CA ASP A 71 -10.52 -6.60 -0.19
C ASP A 71 -10.18 -6.01 -1.57
N HIS A 72 -9.68 -4.77 -1.64
CA HIS A 72 -9.29 -4.14 -2.92
C HIS A 72 -8.20 -4.91 -3.67
N TYR A 73 -7.31 -5.62 -2.95
CA TYR A 73 -6.27 -6.44 -3.56
C TYR A 73 -6.82 -7.61 -4.39
N PHE A 74 -8.09 -7.98 -4.18
CA PHE A 74 -8.74 -9.09 -4.86
C PHE A 74 -9.73 -8.65 -5.96
N GLN A 75 -9.95 -7.34 -6.13
CA GLN A 75 -10.95 -6.80 -7.05
C GLN A 75 -10.41 -6.52 -8.46
N ASP A 76 -9.09 -6.47 -8.67
CA ASP A 76 -8.49 -6.15 -9.98
C ASP A 76 -7.21 -6.94 -10.25
N THR A 77 -7.15 -7.64 -11.40
CA THR A 77 -6.11 -8.61 -11.79
C THR A 77 -4.75 -7.98 -12.11
N ALA A 78 -4.66 -6.64 -12.15
CA ALA A 78 -3.40 -5.91 -12.32
C ALA A 78 -2.73 -5.51 -10.99
N SER A 79 -3.38 -5.76 -9.85
CA SER A 79 -2.86 -5.35 -8.53
C SER A 79 -1.56 -6.09 -8.21
N LYS A 80 -0.45 -5.36 -8.37
CA LYS A 80 0.87 -5.74 -7.86
C LYS A 80 0.72 -5.86 -6.34
N GLY A 81 0.99 -7.03 -5.80
CA GLY A 81 0.72 -7.35 -4.40
C GLY A 81 1.29 -6.35 -3.38
N LEU A 82 0.95 -6.52 -2.12
CA LEU A 82 1.40 -5.63 -1.06
C LEU A 82 2.91 -5.76 -0.86
N PHE A 83 3.64 -4.71 -1.28
CA PHE A 83 5.09 -4.64 -1.14
C PHE A 83 5.49 -4.31 0.30
N VAL A 84 6.47 -5.04 0.79
CA VAL A 84 7.04 -4.82 2.12
C VAL A 84 8.31 -3.99 1.97
N ARG A 85 8.62 -3.15 2.96
CA ARG A 85 9.83 -2.33 2.96
C ARG A 85 10.79 -2.72 4.08
N ARG A 86 12.07 -2.39 3.91
CA ARG A 86 13.11 -2.49 4.95
C ARG A 86 13.81 -1.15 5.12
N LEU A 87 14.22 -0.87 6.36
CA LEU A 87 14.96 0.33 6.71
C LEU A 87 16.44 0.13 6.39
N ILE A 88 16.98 1.03 5.56
CA ILE A 88 18.41 1.21 5.36
C ILE A 88 18.86 2.49 6.07
N ARG A 89 20.11 2.50 6.51
CA ARG A 89 20.76 3.67 7.11
C ARG A 89 22.14 3.86 6.50
N PRO A 90 22.72 5.07 6.57
CA PRO A 90 24.10 5.26 6.19
C PRO A 90 25.01 4.39 7.06
N VAL A 91 26.11 3.96 6.45
CA VAL A 91 27.21 3.30 7.16
C VAL A 91 27.86 4.35 8.06
N MET A 92 27.87 4.10 9.37
CA MET A 92 28.48 4.98 10.36
C MET A 92 29.94 4.59 10.61
N ALA A 93 30.72 5.50 11.20
CA ALA A 93 32.12 5.23 11.55
C ALA A 93 32.29 3.95 12.38
N ALA A 94 31.38 3.72 13.34
CA ALA A 94 31.38 2.51 14.17
C ALA A 94 31.18 1.21 13.35
N ASP A 95 30.39 1.25 12.28
CA ASP A 95 30.21 0.08 11.41
C ASP A 95 31.50 -0.23 10.64
N ILE A 96 32.20 0.81 10.18
CA ILE A 96 33.50 0.69 9.48
C ILE A 96 34.56 0.14 10.43
N ASP A 97 34.55 0.59 11.68
CA ASP A 97 35.48 0.12 12.71
C ASP A 97 35.29 -1.36 13.03
N ALA A 98 34.05 -1.87 12.96
CA ALA A 98 33.74 -3.28 13.13
C ALA A 98 34.12 -4.17 11.92
N MET A 99 34.50 -3.60 10.77
CA MET A 99 34.87 -4.38 9.60
C MET A 99 36.22 -5.08 9.79
N HIS A 100 36.33 -6.32 9.31
CA HIS A 100 37.56 -7.11 9.33
C HIS A 100 38.44 -6.80 8.10
N ILE A 101 38.90 -5.55 8.00
CA ILE A 101 39.77 -5.05 6.93
C ILE A 101 40.91 -4.20 7.50
N ASP A 102 41.96 -3.98 6.71
CA ASP A 102 43.11 -3.17 7.10
C ASP A 102 42.72 -1.74 7.50
N GLN A 103 43.43 -1.17 8.48
CA GLN A 103 43.14 0.17 9.01
C GLN A 103 43.12 1.26 7.92
N TRP A 104 44.08 1.24 7.00
CA TRP A 104 44.14 2.23 5.91
C TRP A 104 42.90 2.18 4.98
N LYS A 105 42.27 1.00 4.82
CA LYS A 105 41.02 0.87 4.06
C LYS A 105 39.84 1.45 4.85
N LYS A 106 39.82 1.26 6.17
CA LYS A 106 38.82 1.89 7.06
C LYS A 106 38.91 3.41 6.98
N ASP A 107 40.10 3.96 7.07
CA ASP A 107 40.34 5.41 7.00
C ASP A 107 39.88 5.97 5.65
N LYS A 108 40.20 5.26 4.55
CA LYS A 108 39.70 5.60 3.21
C LYS A 108 38.17 5.54 3.12
N LEU A 109 37.51 4.57 3.75
CA LEU A 109 36.05 4.48 3.75
C LEU A 109 35.41 5.63 4.55
N LYS A 110 35.95 5.96 5.73
CA LYS A 110 35.45 7.06 6.58
C LYS A 110 35.53 8.41 5.87
N LEU A 111 36.55 8.65 5.05
CA LEU A 111 36.70 9.89 4.29
C LEU A 111 35.74 10.02 3.11
N ASN A 112 35.30 8.89 2.53
CA ASN A 112 34.49 8.88 1.30
C ASN A 112 33.00 8.63 1.54
N LEU A 113 32.60 8.29 2.77
CA LEU A 113 31.22 7.99 3.11
C LEU A 113 30.56 9.18 3.82
N ASP A 114 29.42 9.61 3.30
CA ASP A 114 28.57 10.59 3.96
C ASP A 114 27.82 9.93 5.12
N THR A 115 28.37 10.07 6.32
CA THR A 115 27.79 9.55 7.56
C THR A 115 26.60 10.36 8.06
N ASN A 116 26.36 11.57 7.50
CA ASN A 116 25.26 12.45 7.88
C ASN A 116 24.01 12.27 7.00
N ALA A 117 24.08 11.38 6.00
CA ALA A 117 22.93 11.05 5.19
C ALA A 117 21.78 10.51 6.05
N LYS A 118 20.56 10.55 5.52
CA LYS A 118 19.37 10.16 6.28
C LYS A 118 18.99 8.70 6.00
N PRO A 119 18.50 7.93 6.98
CA PRO A 119 17.89 6.61 6.75
C PRO A 119 16.80 6.64 5.67
N LYS A 120 16.52 5.51 5.03
CA LYS A 120 15.51 5.40 3.97
C LYS A 120 14.82 4.04 4.01
N LEU A 121 13.60 3.97 3.49
CA LEU A 121 12.92 2.70 3.26
C LEU A 121 13.11 2.27 1.80
N ILE A 122 13.44 1.01 1.59
CA ILE A 122 13.55 0.39 0.26
C ILE A 122 12.64 -0.83 0.17
N TYR A 123 12.26 -1.23 -1.05
CA TYR A 123 11.50 -2.46 -1.24
C TYR A 123 12.28 -3.69 -0.78
N ALA A 124 11.63 -4.50 0.04
CA ALA A 124 12.15 -5.76 0.51
C ALA A 124 12.02 -6.83 -0.58
N LYS A 125 12.68 -7.96 -0.35
CA LYS A 125 12.54 -9.19 -1.15
C LYS A 125 11.16 -9.86 -1.01
N LEU A 126 10.24 -9.30 -0.22
CA LEU A 126 8.94 -9.91 0.08
C LEU A 126 7.78 -9.08 -0.49
N VAL A 127 6.86 -9.77 -1.17
CA VAL A 127 5.56 -9.24 -1.59
C VAL A 127 4.45 -10.20 -1.17
N PHE A 128 3.41 -9.67 -0.57
CA PHE A 128 2.18 -10.41 -0.30
C PHE A 128 1.32 -10.44 -1.56
N SER A 129 1.24 -11.61 -2.19
CA SER A 129 0.54 -11.75 -3.46
C SER A 129 -0.93 -12.11 -3.26
N PRO A 130 -1.88 -11.39 -3.90
CA PRO A 130 -3.29 -11.77 -3.89
C PRO A 130 -3.51 -13.20 -4.40
N ASP A 131 -2.75 -13.64 -5.41
CA ASP A 131 -2.82 -15.01 -5.93
C ASP A 131 -2.44 -16.06 -4.89
N SER A 132 -1.38 -15.80 -4.12
CA SER A 132 -0.97 -16.67 -3.03
C SER A 132 -2.04 -16.70 -1.95
N ALA A 133 -2.60 -15.54 -1.59
CA ALA A 133 -3.66 -15.45 -0.61
C ALA A 133 -4.94 -16.20 -1.04
N LEU A 134 -5.34 -16.11 -2.31
CA LEU A 134 -6.45 -16.88 -2.88
C LEU A 134 -6.15 -18.39 -2.90
N LYS A 135 -4.95 -18.78 -3.34
CA LYS A 135 -4.50 -20.18 -3.38
C LYS A 135 -4.53 -20.82 -2.00
N TYR A 136 -3.97 -20.15 -1.00
CA TYR A 136 -3.93 -20.64 0.39
C TYR A 136 -5.18 -20.32 1.19
N ARG A 137 -6.11 -19.55 0.62
CA ARG A 137 -7.36 -19.07 1.24
C ARG A 137 -7.10 -18.39 2.56
N ASP A 138 -6.11 -17.52 2.56
CA ASP A 138 -5.56 -16.88 3.74
C ASP A 138 -5.07 -15.50 3.34
N ALA A 139 -5.64 -14.46 3.94
CA ALA A 139 -5.23 -13.08 3.73
C ALA A 139 -4.35 -12.56 4.86
N PHE A 140 -4.00 -13.40 5.85
CA PHE A 140 -3.20 -12.99 6.99
C PHE A 140 -1.79 -12.56 6.54
N VAL A 141 -1.51 -11.27 6.65
CA VAL A 141 -0.23 -10.65 6.28
C VAL A 141 0.79 -10.86 7.39
N GLY A 142 0.38 -10.77 8.65
CA GLY A 142 1.27 -10.92 9.78
C GLY A 142 0.72 -10.31 11.06
N THR A 143 1.57 -10.23 12.08
CA THR A 143 1.24 -9.58 13.36
C THR A 143 2.01 -8.30 13.53
N ILE A 144 1.38 -7.28 14.10
CA ILE A 144 2.01 -6.01 14.41
C ILE A 144 3.01 -6.22 15.56
N ALA A 145 4.29 -6.04 15.29
CA ALA A 145 5.33 -6.07 16.30
C ALA A 145 5.50 -4.70 16.97
N LYS A 146 5.49 -3.61 16.17
CA LYS A 146 5.60 -2.22 16.65
C LYS A 146 4.84 -1.27 15.73
N LYS A 147 4.56 -0.06 16.23
CA LYS A 147 3.99 1.06 15.48
C LYS A 147 5.06 2.14 15.31
N ASP A 148 5.17 2.67 14.10
CA ASP A 148 6.15 3.70 13.74
C ASP A 148 5.44 4.77 12.90
N SER A 149 5.47 6.01 13.38
CA SER A 149 4.87 7.18 12.71
C SER A 149 5.93 8.20 12.29
N THR A 150 7.16 7.75 12.06
CA THR A 150 8.25 8.63 11.63
C THR A 150 7.95 9.23 10.26
N GLN A 151 8.16 10.54 10.15
CA GLN A 151 8.09 11.26 8.89
C GLN A 151 9.03 10.57 7.89
N ASP A 152 8.51 10.15 6.72
CA ASP A 152 9.44 9.83 5.63
C ASP A 152 10.19 11.10 5.30
N TYR A 153 11.41 10.93 4.81
CA TYR A 153 12.32 12.03 4.52
C TYR A 153 11.87 12.92 3.34
N ASP A 154 10.71 12.59 2.75
CA ASP A 154 9.88 13.42 1.88
C ASP A 154 8.61 13.80 2.64
N VAL A 155 8.34 15.10 2.79
CA VAL A 155 7.20 15.89 3.36
C VAL A 155 6.01 15.18 4.04
N VAL A 156 5.64 13.97 3.65
CA VAL A 156 4.52 13.16 4.15
C VAL A 156 4.92 12.27 5.33
N VAL A 157 4.21 12.41 6.44
CA VAL A 157 4.25 11.47 7.57
C VAL A 157 3.44 10.24 7.21
N TRP A 158 4.06 9.07 7.19
CA TRP A 158 3.36 7.80 6.99
C TRP A 158 3.27 7.03 8.30
N ASN A 159 2.04 6.63 8.66
CA ASN A 159 1.81 5.66 9.71
C ASN A 159 2.18 4.27 9.19
N ARG A 160 3.12 3.61 9.88
CA ARG A 160 3.66 2.30 9.51
C ARG A 160 3.54 1.31 10.66
N PHE A 161 3.44 0.05 10.28
CA PHE A 161 3.59 -1.09 11.18
C PHE A 161 4.92 -1.78 10.89
N ILE A 162 5.64 -2.11 11.96
CA ILE A 162 6.68 -3.13 11.91
C ILE A 162 5.99 -4.46 12.18
N ILE A 163 6.20 -5.44 11.30
CA ILE A 163 5.42 -6.68 11.31
C ILE A 163 6.30 -7.92 11.42
N ASN A 164 5.73 -8.99 11.99
CA ASN A 164 6.21 -10.35 11.81
C ASN A 164 5.43 -10.96 10.63
N PRO A 165 6.04 -11.08 9.44
CA PRO A 165 5.31 -11.46 8.22
C PRO A 165 4.91 -12.93 8.20
N ASN A 166 3.73 -13.21 7.64
CA ASN A 166 3.30 -14.56 7.29
C ASN A 166 3.92 -14.99 5.96
N LEU A 167 5.05 -15.69 6.03
CA LEU A 167 5.80 -16.11 4.84
C LEU A 167 5.03 -17.10 3.95
N LYS A 168 3.94 -17.72 4.44
CA LYS A 168 3.14 -18.68 3.67
C LYS A 168 2.48 -18.07 2.42
N ILE A 169 2.05 -16.81 2.52
CA ILE A 169 1.37 -16.10 1.42
C ILE A 169 2.29 -15.09 0.73
N CYS A 170 3.56 -15.04 1.13
CA CYS A 170 4.58 -14.23 0.49
C CYS A 170 5.07 -14.88 -0.80
N ARG A 171 5.49 -14.04 -1.74
CA ARG A 171 6.36 -14.40 -2.86
C ARG A 171 7.66 -13.60 -2.73
N GLU A 172 8.77 -14.25 -3.06
CA GLU A 172 10.04 -13.55 -3.19
C GLU A 172 10.12 -12.78 -4.51
N ILE A 173 10.60 -11.54 -4.43
CA ILE A 173 10.90 -10.67 -5.58
C ILE A 173 12.33 -10.15 -5.49
N GLU A 174 12.86 -9.60 -6.58
CA GLU A 174 14.13 -8.88 -6.49
C GLU A 174 13.96 -7.66 -5.57
N PRO A 175 14.69 -7.55 -4.45
CA PRO A 175 14.65 -6.36 -3.61
C PRO A 175 15.25 -5.16 -4.35
N ASP A 176 14.97 -3.96 -3.86
CA ASP A 176 15.71 -2.80 -4.31
C ASP A 176 17.20 -2.95 -4.00
N THR A 177 18.05 -2.51 -4.92
CA THR A 177 19.49 -2.48 -4.69
C THR A 177 19.80 -1.48 -3.57
N ILE A 178 20.50 -1.94 -2.53
CA ILE A 178 20.96 -1.06 -1.46
C ILE A 178 21.96 -0.04 -2.06
N PRO A 179 21.70 1.28 -1.95
CA PRO A 179 22.60 2.29 -2.47
C PRO A 179 23.99 2.22 -1.83
N LYS A 180 25.02 2.62 -2.58
CA LYS A 180 26.39 2.72 -2.04
C LYS A 180 26.42 3.61 -0.80
N GLY A 181 27.14 3.17 0.23
CA GLY A 181 27.25 3.88 1.50
C GLY A 181 26.08 3.68 2.47
N TYR A 182 25.12 2.81 2.13
CA TYR A 182 24.04 2.39 3.01
C TYR A 182 24.18 0.92 3.39
N MET A 183 23.55 0.56 4.50
CA MET A 183 23.38 -0.81 4.97
C MET A 183 21.99 -0.99 5.60
N LEU A 184 21.58 -2.24 5.78
CA LEU A 184 20.35 -2.55 6.50
C LEU A 184 20.46 -2.09 7.95
N ALA A 185 19.46 -1.33 8.42
CA ALA A 185 19.43 -0.84 9.79
C ALA A 185 19.03 -1.93 10.79
N ASN A 186 18.12 -2.82 10.38
CA ASN A 186 17.56 -3.90 11.18
C ASN A 186 16.98 -5.02 10.29
N ASN A 187 16.49 -6.08 10.92
CA ASN A 187 15.78 -7.20 10.27
C ASN A 187 14.26 -7.03 10.27
N ASP A 188 13.78 -5.80 10.50
CA ASP A 188 12.37 -5.50 10.60
C ASP A 188 11.74 -5.27 9.21
N TYR A 189 10.45 -5.61 9.10
CA TYR A 189 9.64 -5.42 7.90
C TYR A 189 8.58 -4.35 8.14
N TYR A 190 8.50 -3.38 7.23
CA TYR A 190 7.66 -2.21 7.35
C TYR A 190 6.54 -2.25 6.31
N ILE A 191 5.31 -1.97 6.76
CA ILE A 191 4.13 -1.83 5.91
C ILE A 191 3.37 -0.56 6.30
N THR A 192 2.86 0.18 5.32
CA THR A 192 2.03 1.36 5.55
C THR A 192 0.63 0.95 6.02
N ALA A 193 0.10 1.62 7.04
CA ALA A 193 -1.15 1.24 7.70
C ALA A 193 -2.37 1.22 6.77
N ASN A 194 -2.47 2.17 5.83
CA ASN A 194 -3.58 2.23 4.86
C ASN A 194 -3.58 1.12 3.79
N LEU A 195 -2.55 0.28 3.74
CA LEU A 195 -2.45 -0.81 2.77
C LEU A 195 -2.90 -2.16 3.36
N VAL A 196 -3.38 -2.17 4.59
CA VAL A 196 -3.79 -3.40 5.30
C VAL A 196 -5.11 -3.19 6.02
N SER A 197 -5.79 -4.29 6.33
CA SER A 197 -7.01 -4.27 7.14
C SER A 197 -6.79 -4.96 8.49
N LEU A 198 -7.53 -4.52 9.51
CA LEU A 198 -7.59 -5.17 10.83
C LEU A 198 -8.59 -6.34 10.85
N SER A 199 -9.38 -6.50 9.79
CA SER A 199 -10.33 -7.59 9.61
C SER A 199 -9.99 -8.39 8.37
N GLU A 200 -10.31 -9.68 8.42
CA GLU A 200 -10.13 -10.55 7.27
C GLU A 200 -11.07 -10.13 6.10
N PRO A 201 -10.57 -10.07 4.86
CA PRO A 201 -11.36 -9.69 3.68
C PRO A 201 -12.51 -10.66 3.41
N GLU A 202 -13.67 -10.12 3.03
CA GLU A 202 -14.86 -10.91 2.75
C GLU A 202 -14.63 -11.93 1.64
N THR A 203 -13.79 -11.57 0.66
CA THR A 203 -13.44 -12.43 -0.47
C THR A 203 -12.90 -13.78 0.02
N ILE A 204 -11.95 -13.77 0.96
CA ILE A 204 -11.37 -14.99 1.53
C ILE A 204 -12.37 -15.72 2.42
N THR A 205 -13.15 -15.00 3.22
CA THR A 205 -14.19 -15.60 4.07
C THR A 205 -15.23 -16.37 3.24
N LYS A 206 -15.69 -15.81 2.12
CA LYS A 206 -16.65 -16.45 1.19
C LYS A 206 -16.05 -17.71 0.56
N LEU A 207 -14.78 -17.66 0.13
CA LEU A 207 -14.08 -18.79 -0.47
C LEU A 207 -13.90 -19.98 0.49
N ARG A 208 -13.71 -19.73 1.80
CA ARG A 208 -13.66 -20.81 2.80
C ARG A 208 -15.01 -21.47 2.99
N LYS A 209 -16.10 -20.68 3.11
CA LYS A 209 -17.46 -21.21 3.28
C LYS A 209 -17.89 -22.12 2.13
N GLN A 210 -17.66 -21.72 0.88
CA GLN A 210 -18.03 -22.52 -0.30
C GLN A 210 -17.40 -23.92 -0.36
N LYS A 211 -16.22 -24.15 0.23
CA LYS A 211 -15.60 -25.48 0.27
C LYS A 211 -16.23 -26.39 1.31
N ILE A 212 -16.70 -25.82 2.42
CA ILE A 212 -17.40 -26.57 3.45
C ILE A 212 -18.69 -27.14 2.87
N ASP A 213 -19.44 -26.34 2.13
CA ASP A 213 -20.71 -26.77 1.50
C ASP A 213 -20.50 -27.87 0.45
N ARG A 214 -19.45 -27.79 -0.37
CA ARG A 214 -19.10 -28.85 -1.34
C ARG A 214 -18.61 -30.13 -0.67
N SER A 215 -17.82 -30.02 0.39
CA SER A 215 -17.36 -31.20 1.14
C SER A 215 -18.52 -31.91 1.86
N GLY A 216 -19.54 -31.17 2.30
CA GLY A 216 -20.76 -31.73 2.89
C GLY A 216 -21.69 -32.38 1.87
N SER A 217 -21.77 -31.85 0.64
CA SER A 217 -22.59 -32.45 -0.42
C SER A 217 -22.03 -33.78 -0.93
N ASP A 218 -20.70 -33.91 -1.03
CA ASP A 218 -20.07 -35.12 -1.57
C ASP A 218 -20.17 -36.33 -0.62
N ILE A 219 -20.17 -36.08 0.70
CA ILE A 219 -20.38 -37.12 1.73
C ILE A 219 -21.82 -37.67 1.64
N ASN A 220 -22.80 -36.83 1.33
CA ASN A 220 -24.19 -37.26 1.17
C ASN A 220 -24.45 -38.05 -0.12
N ILE A 221 -23.72 -37.78 -1.21
CA ILE A 221 -23.84 -38.53 -2.46
C ILE A 221 -23.18 -39.92 -2.35
N SER A 222 -22.04 -40.03 -1.65
CA SER A 222 -21.36 -41.30 -1.38
C SER A 222 -22.23 -42.26 -0.55
N ASN A 223 -22.85 -41.77 0.53
CA ASN A 223 -23.73 -42.58 1.38
C ASN A 223 -25.03 -43.03 0.68
N LYS A 224 -25.56 -42.25 -0.28
CA LYS A 224 -26.73 -42.65 -1.08
C LYS A 224 -26.41 -43.76 -2.08
N LYS A 225 -25.19 -43.80 -2.63
CA LYS A 225 -24.76 -44.88 -3.54
C LYS A 225 -24.52 -46.21 -2.82
N HIS A 226 -24.06 -46.20 -1.58
CA HIS A 226 -23.77 -47.45 -0.86
C HIS A 226 -25.04 -48.16 -0.35
N LYS A 227 -26.13 -47.43 -0.12
CA LYS A 227 -27.41 -48.00 0.34
C LYS A 227 -28.22 -48.70 -0.77
N ARG A 228 -27.89 -48.48 -2.06
CA ARG A 228 -28.58 -49.11 -3.21
C ARG A 228 -27.99 -50.45 -3.68
N LYS A 229 -26.91 -50.94 -3.07
CA LYS A 229 -26.25 -52.21 -3.47
C LYS A 229 -26.48 -53.39 -2.50
N ARG A 230 -27.40 -53.30 -1.54
CA ARG A 230 -27.68 -54.39 -0.57
C ARG A 230 -29.03 -55.09 -0.73
N HIS A 231 -29.69 -54.88 -1.87
CA HIS A 231 -30.86 -55.66 -2.25
C HIS A 231 -30.68 -56.12 -3.68
N LEU A 232 -29.91 -57.20 -3.84
CA LEU A 232 -29.98 -58.18 -4.92
C LEU A 232 -29.19 -59.40 -4.45
#